data_AF-A0AAV9BXC3-F1
#
_entry.id   AF-A0AAV9BXC3-F1
#
_cell.length_a   1.000
_cell.length_b   1.000
_cell.length_c   1.000
_cell.angle_alpha   90.00
_cell.angle_beta   90.00
_cell.angle_gamma   90.00
#
_symmetry.space_group_name_H-M   'P 1'
#
loop_
_entity.id
_entity.type
_entity.pdbx_description
1 polymer ?
#
loop_
_entity_poly.entity_id
_entity_poly.type
_entity_poly.pdbx_seq_one_letter_code
_entity_poly.pdbx_strand_id
1 'polypeptide(L)'
;MEQHISPVEAGLSWAIGKRRRAEGGFLGTDVILKQLVEGPSIRRVGLFSSGPPPRSHSEILDASRDHIGEVTSGGFSPCLKKNIAMGYVKSGSHKPGTEVKIVIRGKSNEGVVTKMPFVPTKNYRHSQ
;
A
#
# COMPACT_ATOMS: atom_id res chain seq x y z
N MET A 1 2.64 -4.41 9.91
CA MET A 1 1.40 -3.69 10.21
C MET A 1 1.50 -3.26 11.65
N GLU A 2 1.13 -2.03 11.95
CA GLU A 2 1.22 -1.45 13.27
C GLU A 2 -0.17 -1.35 13.90
N GLN A 3 -0.26 -1.25 15.22
CA GLN A 3 -1.54 -1.29 15.95
C GLN A 3 -2.49 -0.16 15.56
N HIS A 4 -1.95 0.96 15.06
CA HIS A 4 -2.72 2.14 14.65
C HIS A 4 -3.16 2.11 13.18
N ILE A 5 -2.89 1.02 12.44
CA ILE A 5 -3.30 0.88 11.04
C ILE A 5 -4.51 -0.05 10.95
N SER A 6 -5.61 0.46 10.41
CA SER A 6 -6.83 -0.32 10.24
C SER A 6 -6.71 -1.35 9.11
N PRO A 7 -7.56 -2.39 9.10
CA PRO A 7 -7.64 -3.32 7.97
C PRO A 7 -8.01 -2.63 6.64
N VAL A 8 -8.75 -1.51 6.68
CA VAL A 8 -9.16 -0.78 5.49
C VAL A 8 -7.98 0.02 4.91
N GLU A 9 -7.23 0.72 5.77
CA GLU A 9 -5.98 1.41 5.41
C GLU A 9 -4.96 0.44 4.82
N ALA A 10 -4.85 -0.76 5.40
CA ALA A 10 -3.95 -1.81 4.92
C ALA A 10 -4.39 -2.50 3.62
N GLY A 11 -5.56 -2.17 3.07
CA GLY A 11 -6.11 -2.86 1.88
C GLY A 11 -6.49 -4.32 2.16
N LEU A 12 -6.88 -4.63 3.39
CA LEU A 12 -7.26 -5.96 3.88
C LEU A 12 -8.76 -6.08 4.19
N SER A 13 -9.58 -5.17 3.67
CA SER A 13 -11.04 -5.23 3.83
C SER A 13 -11.64 -6.58 3.42
N TRP A 14 -11.00 -7.31 2.50
CA TRP A 14 -11.41 -8.65 2.07
C TRP A 14 -11.48 -9.68 3.23
N ALA A 15 -10.71 -9.48 4.30
CA ALA A 15 -10.73 -10.35 5.48
C ALA A 15 -11.95 -10.07 6.39
N ILE A 16 -12.62 -8.92 6.22
CA ILE A 16 -13.84 -8.60 6.96
C ILE A 16 -15.02 -9.28 6.26
N GLY A 17 -15.53 -10.35 6.86
CA GLY A 17 -16.63 -11.13 6.31
C GLY A 17 -17.93 -10.32 6.14
N LYS A 18 -18.75 -10.68 5.14
CA LYS A 18 -19.98 -9.97 4.77
C LYS A 18 -20.92 -9.72 5.98
N ARG A 19 -21.16 -10.75 6.80
CA ARG A 19 -21.98 -10.64 8.01
C ARG A 19 -21.44 -9.57 8.98
N ARG A 20 -20.13 -9.56 9.22
CA ARG A 20 -19.47 -8.58 10.10
C ARG A 20 -19.53 -7.16 9.56
N ARG A 21 -19.55 -6.97 8.24
CA ARG A 21 -19.75 -5.65 7.63
C ARG A 21 -21.17 -5.11 7.83
N ALA A 22 -22.17 -5.99 7.86
CA ALA A 22 -23.56 -5.61 8.04
C ALA A 22 -23.93 -5.42 9.53
N GLU A 23 -23.47 -6.32 10.39
CA GLU A 23 -23.87 -6.37 11.80
C GLU A 23 -22.86 -5.72 12.75
N GLY A 24 -21.61 -5.52 12.31
CA GLY A 24 -20.54 -5.08 13.19
C GLY A 24 -20.18 -6.11 14.28
N GLY A 25 -20.13 -5.64 15.53
CA GLY A 25 -19.92 -6.47 16.72
C GLY A 25 -18.47 -6.89 16.99
N PHE A 26 -17.48 -6.14 16.49
CA PHE A 26 -16.05 -6.31 16.82
C PHE A 26 -15.46 -5.02 17.39
N LEU A 27 -14.32 -5.14 18.07
CA LEU A 27 -13.59 -3.98 18.56
C LEU A 27 -13.15 -3.09 17.38
N GLY A 28 -13.43 -1.78 17.46
CA GLY A 28 -13.15 -0.83 16.38
C GLY A 28 -14.17 -0.81 15.24
N THR A 29 -15.37 -1.40 15.44
CA THR A 29 -16.45 -1.44 14.43
C THR A 29 -16.73 -0.07 13.83
N ASP A 30 -16.93 0.96 14.65
CA ASP A 30 -17.36 2.29 14.17
C ASP A 30 -16.36 2.90 13.20
N VAL A 31 -15.06 2.84 13.53
CA VAL A 31 -13.98 3.35 12.68
C VAL A 31 -13.89 2.56 11.38
N ILE A 32 -13.90 1.23 11.47
CA ILE A 32 -13.72 0.35 10.31
C ILE A 32 -14.92 0.45 9.35
N LEU A 33 -16.16 0.45 9.86
CA LEU A 33 -17.34 0.59 9.01
C LEU A 33 -17.40 1.95 8.34
N LYS A 34 -17.06 3.03 9.07
CA LYS A 34 -16.93 4.37 8.49
C LYS A 34 -15.92 4.40 7.34
N GLN A 35 -14.72 3.85 7.55
CA GLN A 35 -13.69 3.78 6.51
C GLN A 35 -14.07 2.90 5.31
N LEU A 36 -14.92 1.88 5.49
CA LEU A 36 -15.43 1.07 4.38
C LEU A 36 -16.37 1.86 3.47
N VAL A 37 -17.13 2.81 4.02
CA VAL A 37 -18.08 3.65 3.28
C VAL A 37 -17.39 4.88 2.68
N GLU A 38 -16.68 5.64 3.52
CA GLU A 38 -16.09 6.92 3.14
C GLU A 38 -14.70 6.78 2.50
N GLY A 39 -14.02 5.67 2.79
CA GLY A 39 -12.61 5.46 2.48
C GLY A 39 -11.68 5.92 3.61
N PRO A 40 -10.49 5.31 3.75
CA PRO A 40 -9.49 5.73 4.73
C PRO A 40 -8.71 6.97 4.27
N SER A 41 -8.07 7.67 5.20
CA SER A 41 -7.20 8.84 4.92
C SER A 41 -5.87 8.45 4.28
N ILE A 42 -5.36 7.25 4.59
CA ILE A 42 -4.15 6.65 4.02
C ILE A 42 -4.46 5.27 3.45
N ARG A 43 -3.67 4.82 2.48
CA ARG A 43 -3.84 3.51 1.84
C ARG A 43 -2.51 2.85 1.59
N ARG A 44 -2.43 1.55 1.90
CA ARG A 44 -1.28 0.72 1.55
C ARG A 44 -1.24 0.49 0.05
N VAL A 45 -0.08 0.73 -0.54
CA VAL A 45 0.18 0.56 -1.97
C VAL A 45 1.44 -0.28 -2.20
N GLY A 46 1.54 -0.83 -3.41
CA GLY A 46 2.80 -1.33 -3.94
C GLY A 46 3.49 -0.26 -4.77
N LEU A 47 4.81 -0.30 -4.86
CA LEU A 47 5.64 0.66 -5.57
C LEU A 47 6.69 -0.07 -6.39
N PHE A 48 6.92 0.39 -7.62
CA PHE A 48 8.20 0.20 -8.30
C PHE A 48 9.06 1.44 -8.11
N SER A 49 10.38 1.28 -8.05
CA SER A 49 11.30 2.41 -8.00
C SER A 49 12.53 2.21 -8.87
N SER A 50 13.15 3.34 -9.23
CA SER A 50 14.47 3.40 -9.86
C SER A 50 15.57 3.59 -8.82
N GLY A 51 16.84 3.50 -9.26
CA GLY A 51 18.00 3.77 -8.40
C GLY A 51 18.27 2.65 -7.38
N PRO A 52 18.84 2.98 -6.20
CA PRO A 52 19.06 2.01 -5.13
C PRO A 52 17.72 1.45 -4.59
N PRO A 53 17.71 0.22 -4.05
CA PRO A 53 16.49 -0.34 -3.47
C PRO A 53 15.99 0.48 -2.26
N PRO A 54 14.69 0.81 -2.20
CA PRO A 54 14.11 1.54 -1.07
C PRO A 54 14.10 0.67 0.19
N ARG A 55 14.07 1.32 1.35
CA ARG A 55 14.05 0.70 2.68
C ARG A 55 12.89 1.26 3.50
N SER A 56 12.52 0.57 4.57
CA SER A 56 11.58 1.10 5.56
C SER A 56 11.99 2.51 5.99
N HIS A 57 11.02 3.38 6.22
CA HIS A 57 11.18 4.80 6.55
C HIS A 57 11.70 5.69 5.42
N SER A 58 11.73 5.20 4.17
CA SER A 58 11.96 6.09 3.02
C SER A 58 10.71 6.92 2.75
N GLU A 59 10.86 8.24 2.67
CA GLU A 59 9.76 9.15 2.36
C GLU A 59 9.25 8.96 0.93
N ILE A 60 7.93 9.11 0.76
CA ILE A 60 7.24 9.14 -0.52
C ILE A 60 6.71 10.56 -0.74
N LEU A 61 7.14 11.16 -1.85
CA LEU A 61 6.77 12.50 -2.26
C LEU A 61 5.93 12.45 -3.53
N ASP A 62 5.10 13.45 -3.75
CA ASP A 62 4.43 13.66 -5.03
C ASP A 62 5.32 14.40 -6.06
N ALA A 63 4.74 14.76 -7.21
CA ALA A 63 5.42 15.51 -8.26
C ALA A 63 5.87 16.91 -7.81
N SER A 64 5.13 17.54 -6.89
CA SER A 64 5.44 18.84 -6.29
C SER A 64 6.50 18.75 -5.18
N ARG A 65 6.96 17.53 -4.87
CA ARG A 65 7.88 17.20 -3.77
C ARG A 65 7.25 17.33 -2.38
N ASP A 66 5.92 17.35 -2.29
CA ASP A 66 5.23 17.34 -1.01
C ASP A 66 5.22 15.93 -0.43
N HIS A 67 5.37 15.83 0.89
CA HIS A 67 5.33 14.54 1.58
C HIS A 67 3.91 13.96 1.59
N ILE A 68 3.76 12.77 0.98
CA ILE A 68 2.48 12.07 0.83
C ILE A 68 2.45 10.71 1.51
N GLY A 69 3.57 10.21 2.03
CA GLY A 69 3.59 8.88 2.62
C GLY A 69 4.98 8.34 2.93
N GLU A 70 5.03 7.09 3.34
CA GLU A 70 6.26 6.42 3.77
C GLU A 70 6.31 4.97 3.30
N VAL A 71 7.49 4.51 2.90
CA VAL A 71 7.80 3.11 2.63
C VAL A 71 7.88 2.32 3.94
N THR A 72 7.12 1.24 4.06
CA THR A 72 7.17 0.34 5.23
C THR A 72 8.09 -0.86 5.00
N SER A 73 8.27 -1.29 3.75
CA SER A 73 9.16 -2.40 3.39
C SER A 73 9.62 -2.26 1.95
N GLY A 74 10.87 -2.57 1.63
CA GLY A 74 11.38 -2.48 0.26
C GLY A 74 12.65 -3.28 0.01
N GLY A 75 12.87 -3.63 -1.25
CA GLY A 75 14.01 -4.42 -1.69
C GLY A 75 14.06 -4.65 -3.20
N PHE A 76 15.12 -5.33 -3.65
CA PHE A 76 15.22 -5.76 -5.04
C PHE A 76 14.46 -7.07 -5.23
N SER A 77 13.62 -7.16 -6.26
CA SER A 77 12.92 -8.39 -6.65
C SER A 77 13.73 -9.14 -7.70
N PRO A 78 14.26 -10.35 -7.41
CA PRO A 78 14.98 -11.15 -8.40
C PRO A 78 14.09 -11.60 -9.56
N CYS A 79 12.82 -11.92 -9.29
CA CYS A 79 11.87 -12.37 -10.31
C CYS A 79 11.55 -11.30 -11.34
N LEU A 80 11.46 -10.04 -10.90
CA LEU A 80 11.10 -8.91 -11.76
C LEU A 80 12.30 -8.10 -12.25
N LYS A 81 13.49 -8.34 -11.68
CA LYS A 81 14.70 -7.53 -11.88
C LYS A 81 14.46 -6.03 -11.66
N LYS A 82 13.63 -5.70 -10.66
CA LYS A 82 13.19 -4.33 -10.33
C LYS A 82 13.19 -4.13 -8.81
N ASN A 83 13.35 -2.89 -8.37
CA ASN A 83 13.09 -2.54 -6.98
C ASN A 83 11.58 -2.49 -6.72
N ILE A 84 11.15 -3.14 -5.65
CA ILE A 84 9.77 -3.14 -5.18
C ILE A 84 9.71 -2.63 -3.74
N ALA A 85 8.61 -1.98 -3.41
CA ALA A 85 8.30 -1.58 -2.05
C ALA A 85 6.81 -1.62 -1.75
N MET A 86 6.48 -1.71 -0.47
CA MET A 86 5.17 -1.36 0.05
C MET A 86 5.31 -0.14 0.95
N GLY A 87 4.28 0.68 0.94
CA GLY A 87 4.19 1.86 1.79
C GLY A 87 2.75 2.32 1.93
N TYR A 88 2.53 3.34 2.74
CA TYR A 88 1.24 4.02 2.85
C TYR A 88 1.35 5.38 2.19
N VAL A 89 0.34 5.75 1.42
CA VAL A 89 0.20 7.07 0.82
C VAL A 89 -1.14 7.67 1.19
N LYS A 90 -1.22 9.01 1.23
CA LYS A 90 -2.48 9.74 1.37
C LYS A 90 -3.49 9.29 0.31
N SER A 91 -4.77 9.20 0.69
CA SER A 91 -5.86 9.01 -0.25
C SER A 91 -5.84 10.11 -1.32
N GLY A 92 -6.14 9.75 -2.57
CA GLY A 92 -5.82 10.56 -3.75
C GLY A 92 -4.62 10.04 -4.54
N SER A 93 -3.53 9.63 -3.87
CA SER A 93 -2.27 9.22 -4.51
C SER A 93 -2.08 7.71 -4.63
N HIS A 94 -3.12 6.91 -4.41
CA HIS A 94 -3.03 5.45 -4.27
C HIS A 94 -3.37 4.66 -5.54
N LYS A 95 -3.77 5.33 -6.62
CA LYS A 95 -4.20 4.65 -7.85
C LYS A 95 -2.98 4.06 -8.58
N PRO A 96 -3.05 2.82 -9.09
CA PRO A 96 -1.99 2.27 -9.93
C PRO A 96 -1.67 3.20 -11.11
N GLY A 97 -0.40 3.37 -11.42
CA GLY A 97 0.11 4.29 -12.43
C GLY A 97 0.42 5.70 -11.91
N THR A 98 0.09 6.02 -10.65
CA THR A 98 0.45 7.32 -10.06
C THR A 98 1.97 7.44 -9.91
N GLU A 99 2.56 8.47 -10.51
CA GLU A 99 3.97 8.82 -10.36
C GLU A 99 4.24 9.41 -8.98
N VAL A 100 5.34 8.98 -8.38
CA VAL A 100 5.80 9.44 -7.06
C VAL A 100 7.31 9.51 -7.03
N LYS A 101 7.87 10.20 -6.05
CA LYS A 101 9.32 10.15 -5.78
C LYS A 101 9.58 9.50 -4.44
N ILE A 102 10.64 8.70 -4.37
CA ILE A 102 11.05 8.01 -3.14
C ILE A 102 12.43 8.53 -2.72
N VAL A 103 12.53 9.02 -1.49
CA VAL A 103 13.78 9.54 -0.94
C VAL A 103 14.62 8.39 -0.41
N ILE A 104 15.73 8.10 -1.08
CA ILE A 104 16.63 6.99 -0.76
C ILE A 104 18.02 7.57 -0.53
N ARG A 105 18.53 7.44 0.70
CA ARG A 105 19.84 7.99 1.12
C ARG A 105 19.97 9.49 0.78
N GLY A 106 18.91 10.26 1.05
CA GLY A 106 18.86 11.70 0.80
C GLY A 106 18.66 12.12 -0.66
N LYS A 107 18.54 11.17 -1.61
CA LYS A 107 18.29 11.46 -3.03
C LYS A 107 16.88 11.06 -3.42
N SER A 108 16.22 11.91 -4.19
CA SER A 108 14.88 11.65 -4.73
C SER A 108 15.01 10.79 -5.99
N ASN A 109 14.36 9.61 -6.00
CA ASN A 109 14.37 8.68 -7.13
C ASN A 109 12.95 8.48 -7.63
N GLU A 110 12.79 8.29 -8.94
CA GLU A 110 11.47 8.08 -9.55
C GLU A 110 10.87 6.75 -9.11
N GLY A 111 9.56 6.76 -8.86
CA GLY A 111 8.76 5.60 -8.50
C GLY A 111 7.34 5.69 -9.05
N VAL A 112 6.64 4.56 -9.02
CA VAL A 112 5.27 4.48 -9.52
C VAL A 112 4.43 3.53 -8.68
N VAL A 113 3.24 3.98 -8.30
CA VAL A 113 2.25 3.16 -7.61
C VAL A 113 1.83 2.00 -8.51
N THR A 114 1.94 0.79 -7.98
CA THR A 114 1.80 -0.44 -8.74
C THR A 114 0.84 -1.39 -8.03
N LYS A 115 0.03 -2.10 -8.83
CA LYS A 115 -0.89 -3.11 -8.32
C LYS A 115 -0.14 -4.27 -7.66
N MET A 116 -0.63 -4.71 -6.50
CA MET A 116 -0.18 -5.94 -5.84
C MET A 116 -1.14 -7.11 -6.13
N PRO A 117 -0.65 -8.37 -6.13
CA PRO A 117 0.76 -8.75 -5.91
C PRO A 117 1.66 -8.38 -7.10
N PHE A 118 2.93 -8.07 -6.86
CA PHE A 118 3.88 -7.68 -7.91
C PHE A 118 4.17 -8.82 -8.90
N VAL A 119 4.17 -10.05 -8.39
CA VAL A 119 4.29 -11.29 -9.17
C VAL A 119 2.96 -12.03 -9.03
N PRO A 120 2.35 -12.51 -10.13
CA PRO A 120 1.11 -13.27 -10.07
C PRO A 120 1.20 -14.48 -9.13
N THR A 121 0.20 -14.67 -8.28
CA THR A 121 0.15 -15.83 -7.38
C THR A 121 -0.23 -17.10 -8.16
N LYS A 122 0.40 -18.22 -7.82
CA LYS A 122 0.11 -19.55 -8.38
C LYS A 122 -0.64 -20.41 -7.37
N ASN A 123 -1.67 -19.85 -6.74
CA ASN A 123 -2.46 -20.58 -5.77
C ASN A 123 -3.24 -21.69 -6.48
N TYR A 124 -3.14 -22.91 -5.99
CA TYR A 124 -3.92 -24.02 -6.51
C TYR A 124 -5.43 -23.72 -6.36
N ARG A 125 -6.17 -23.98 -7.43
CA ARG A 125 -7.63 -23.94 -7.45
C ARG A 125 -8.08 -25.21 -8.12
N HIS A 126 -8.98 -25.95 -7.48
CA HIS A 126 -9.68 -27.03 -8.16
C HIS A 126 -10.43 -26.43 -9.35
N SER A 127 -10.28 -27.03 -10.53
CA SER A 127 -11.15 -26.76 -11.66
C SER A 127 -12.58 -27.09 -11.22
N GLN A 128 -13.45 -26.08 -11.25
CA GLN A 128 -14.89 -26.32 -11.26
C GLN A 128 -15.30 -26.84 -12.64
#